data_AF-A0A319CCG9-F1
#
_entry.id   AF-A0A319CCG9-F1
#
_cell.length_a   1.000
_cell.length_b   1.000
_cell.length_c   1.000
_cell.angle_alpha   90.00
_cell.angle_beta   90.00
_cell.angle_gamma   90.00
#
_symmetry.space_group_name_H-M   'P 1'
#
loop_
_entity.id
_entity.type
_entity.pdbx_description
1 polymer ?
#
loop_
_entity_poly.entity_id
_entity_poly.type
_entity_poly.pdbx_seq_one_letter_code
_entity_poly.pdbx_strand_id
1 'polypeptide(L)'
;MAPRLFKGMALAGLVSAVAACSTESDVTVTFYGYPDNDPPSADIAYDCGRGYTAGGTGTYSDPLTFASASGEFEQCEIIYLPYLKKYLRYEDECAQCTTDYKSGKLHIDIWTGSNSDGGDTQIDCEDNLTPDSQSIVLSPASSYTVDSTALFANGKCYTSNTYSGAEASTYCSSSGSGSSSSSGSSSSSCSWSGHCAGATCSTENDCSDDLTCQNGKCA
;
A
#
# COMPACT_ATOMS: atom_id res chain seq x y z
N MET A 1 41.68 -47.81 17.04
CA MET A 1 41.44 -47.46 15.63
C MET A 1 40.00 -47.00 15.51
N ALA A 2 39.77 -45.72 15.22
CA ALA A 2 38.44 -45.13 15.06
C ALA A 2 38.17 -44.89 13.57
N PRO A 3 36.98 -45.16 13.03
CA PRO A 3 36.58 -44.63 11.75
C PRO A 3 35.87 -43.29 11.95
N ARG A 4 36.40 -42.25 11.30
CA ARG A 4 35.73 -40.98 11.08
C ARG A 4 34.75 -41.16 9.93
N LEU A 5 33.46 -40.85 10.12
CA LEU A 5 32.55 -40.58 9.00
C LEU A 5 32.09 -39.14 9.06
N PHE A 6 32.23 -38.48 7.91
CA PHE A 6 32.00 -37.07 7.66
C PHE A 6 30.52 -36.69 7.84
N LYS A 7 30.26 -35.62 8.60
CA LYS A 7 29.02 -34.86 8.58
C LYS A 7 28.93 -34.11 7.24
N GLY A 8 27.99 -34.49 6.38
CA GLY A 8 27.56 -33.64 5.28
C GLY A 8 26.62 -32.56 5.82
N MET A 9 27.05 -31.30 5.80
CA MET A 9 26.15 -30.15 5.94
C MET A 9 25.43 -29.95 4.61
N ALA A 10 24.13 -30.25 4.57
CA ALA A 10 23.28 -29.78 3.50
C ALA A 10 23.06 -28.27 3.69
N LEU A 11 23.57 -27.44 2.78
CA LEU A 11 23.15 -26.06 2.64
C LEU A 11 21.72 -26.08 2.09
N ALA A 12 20.73 -25.89 2.96
CA ALA A 12 19.38 -25.52 2.52
C ALA A 12 19.46 -24.08 1.99
N GLY A 13 19.39 -23.92 0.66
CA GLY A 13 19.24 -22.61 0.05
C GLY A 13 17.90 -22.01 0.48
N LEU A 14 17.95 -20.88 1.17
CA LEU A 14 16.77 -20.05 1.45
C LEU A 14 16.30 -19.44 0.13
N VAL A 15 15.30 -20.06 -0.49
CA VAL A 15 14.54 -19.41 -1.56
C VAL A 15 13.58 -18.46 -0.87
N SER A 16 13.93 -17.18 -0.80
CA SER A 16 12.98 -16.14 -0.43
C SER A 16 11.91 -16.07 -1.50
N ALA A 17 10.72 -16.62 -1.22
CA ALA A 17 9.54 -16.37 -2.04
C ALA A 17 9.20 -14.89 -1.87
N VAL A 18 9.50 -14.08 -2.90
CA VAL A 18 8.97 -12.72 -2.97
C VAL A 18 7.47 -12.86 -3.19
N ALA A 19 6.64 -12.39 -2.26
CA ALA A 19 5.20 -12.36 -2.46
C ALA A 19 4.91 -11.58 -3.74
N ALA A 20 4.19 -12.20 -4.68
CA ALA A 20 3.89 -11.59 -5.96
C ALA A 20 2.76 -10.57 -5.76
N CYS A 21 3.00 -9.33 -6.20
CA CYS A 21 1.98 -8.29 -6.23
C CYS A 21 0.75 -8.78 -7.01
N SER A 22 -0.43 -8.66 -6.40
CA SER A 22 -1.72 -8.90 -7.05
C SER A 22 -2.69 -7.76 -6.76
N THR A 23 -3.84 -7.77 -7.43
CA THR A 23 -4.85 -6.72 -7.29
C THR A 23 -6.22 -7.32 -7.07
N GLU A 24 -7.01 -6.69 -6.22
CA GLU A 24 -8.43 -6.99 -6.04
C GLU A 24 -9.26 -5.79 -6.49
N SER A 25 -10.40 -6.06 -7.15
CA SER A 25 -11.37 -5.06 -7.58
C SER A 25 -12.64 -5.14 -6.76
N ASP A 26 -13.53 -4.16 -6.95
CA ASP A 26 -14.86 -4.15 -6.35
C ASP A 26 -14.85 -4.21 -4.81
N VAL A 27 -13.79 -3.67 -4.19
CA VAL A 27 -13.66 -3.56 -2.74
C VAL A 27 -14.52 -2.39 -2.26
N THR A 28 -15.43 -2.67 -1.33
CA THR A 28 -16.18 -1.63 -0.62
C THR A 28 -15.22 -0.90 0.31
N VAL A 29 -15.18 0.43 0.22
CA VAL A 29 -14.30 1.27 1.04
C VAL A 29 -15.16 2.23 1.83
N THR A 30 -15.09 2.15 3.15
CA THR A 30 -15.64 3.15 4.07
C THR A 30 -14.55 3.72 4.96
N PHE A 31 -14.93 4.63 5.83
CA PHE A 31 -14.05 5.25 6.80
C PHE A 31 -14.70 5.23 8.17
N TYR A 32 -13.86 5.13 9.20
CA TYR A 32 -14.26 5.24 10.59
C TYR A 32 -13.30 6.16 11.36
N GLY A 33 -13.71 6.55 12.55
CA GLY A 33 -13.00 7.47 13.40
C GLY A 33 -13.18 7.16 14.87
N TYR A 34 -12.64 8.06 15.69
CA TYR A 34 -12.78 7.95 17.14
C TYR A 34 -14.26 7.88 17.61
N PRO A 35 -15.20 8.68 17.04
CA PRO A 35 -16.55 8.77 17.60
C PRO A 35 -17.41 7.55 17.34
N ASP A 36 -17.17 6.80 16.26
CA ASP A 36 -17.97 5.65 15.82
C ASP A 36 -17.26 4.30 15.95
N ASN A 37 -15.96 4.28 16.27
CA ASN A 37 -15.34 3.07 16.80
C ASN A 37 -16.10 2.62 18.07
N ASP A 38 -16.30 1.32 18.28
CA ASP A 38 -17.22 0.81 19.33
C ASP A 38 -16.49 0.04 20.45
N PRO A 39 -16.33 0.61 21.66
CA PRO A 39 -16.78 1.94 22.10
C PRO A 39 -15.87 3.08 21.59
N PRO A 40 -16.34 4.36 21.63
CA PRO A 40 -15.61 5.50 21.07
C PRO A 40 -14.19 5.61 21.62
N SER A 41 -13.22 5.30 20.76
CA SER A 41 -11.81 5.16 21.11
C SER A 41 -10.95 5.11 19.85
N ALA A 42 -9.63 5.14 20.03
CA ALA A 42 -8.69 4.76 18.99
C ALA A 42 -8.19 3.31 19.18
N ASP A 43 -8.85 2.50 19.99
CA ASP A 43 -8.40 1.12 20.24
C ASP A 43 -8.65 0.24 19.01
N ILE A 44 -7.79 -0.75 18.81
CA ILE A 44 -7.82 -1.67 17.65
C ILE A 44 -7.63 -3.12 18.10
N ALA A 45 -8.09 -4.08 17.29
CA ALA A 45 -8.05 -5.51 17.62
C ALA A 45 -6.63 -6.11 17.73
N TYR A 46 -5.66 -5.64 16.94
CA TYR A 46 -4.37 -6.32 16.74
C TYR A 46 -3.16 -5.41 16.98
N ASP A 47 -2.19 -5.88 17.77
CA ASP A 47 -0.88 -5.21 17.89
C ASP A 47 0.07 -5.71 16.79
N CYS A 48 0.34 -4.83 15.82
CA CYS A 48 1.26 -5.05 14.72
C CYS A 48 2.61 -4.34 14.91
N GLY A 49 3.03 -4.15 16.16
CA GLY A 49 4.31 -3.55 16.55
C GLY A 49 4.24 -2.06 16.91
N ARG A 50 3.02 -1.49 17.00
CA ARG A 50 2.79 -0.11 17.48
C ARG A 50 1.82 -0.02 18.67
N GLY A 51 1.45 -1.15 19.27
CA GLY A 51 0.43 -1.23 20.31
C GLY A 51 -0.97 -1.34 19.74
N TYR A 52 -1.97 -1.21 20.61
CA TYR A 52 -3.40 -1.36 20.31
C TYR A 52 -4.07 0.00 20.06
N THR A 53 -3.45 0.84 19.24
CA THR A 53 -4.03 2.14 18.89
C THR A 53 -3.97 2.38 17.39
N ALA A 54 -5.11 2.70 16.79
CA ALA A 54 -5.24 3.09 15.39
C ALA A 54 -4.34 4.29 15.07
N GLY A 55 -3.85 4.35 13.84
CA GLY A 55 -3.05 5.48 13.39
C GLY A 55 -2.26 5.19 12.13
N GLY A 56 -1.13 5.87 12.04
CA GLY A 56 -0.22 5.79 10.91
C GLY A 56 -0.43 6.87 9.86
N THR A 57 0.63 7.14 9.12
CA THR A 57 0.68 8.18 8.08
C THR A 57 0.28 7.66 6.71
N GLY A 58 0.28 6.35 6.51
CA GLY A 58 0.03 5.70 5.22
C GLY A 58 1.30 5.43 4.41
N THR A 59 2.49 5.53 5.02
CA THR A 59 3.75 5.09 4.40
C THR A 59 3.94 3.59 4.58
N TYR A 60 4.81 2.93 3.80
CA TYR A 60 5.03 1.49 3.96
C TYR A 60 5.55 1.11 5.35
N SER A 61 6.41 1.95 5.94
CA SER A 61 6.96 1.75 7.29
C SER A 61 6.00 2.14 8.41
N ASP A 62 4.98 2.94 8.10
CA ASP A 62 3.96 3.41 9.04
C ASP A 62 2.59 3.45 8.32
N PRO A 63 2.03 2.26 8.02
CA PRO A 63 0.79 2.13 7.26
C PRO A 63 -0.38 2.65 8.09
N LEU A 64 -1.41 3.16 7.40
CA LEU A 64 -2.63 3.62 8.03
C LEU A 64 -3.48 2.42 8.46
N THR A 65 -4.08 2.47 9.65
CA THR A 65 -4.98 1.41 10.12
C THR A 65 -6.18 1.26 9.18
N PHE A 66 -6.55 0.02 8.90
CA PHE A 66 -7.90 -0.31 8.44
C PHE A 66 -8.46 -1.51 9.20
N ALA A 67 -9.78 -1.56 9.27
CA ALA A 67 -10.59 -2.66 9.76
C ALA A 67 -11.19 -3.46 8.60
N SER A 68 -11.43 -4.75 8.82
CA SER A 68 -12.05 -5.67 7.85
C SER A 68 -12.76 -6.82 8.57
N ALA A 69 -13.21 -7.84 7.84
CA ALA A 69 -13.63 -9.10 8.45
C ALA A 69 -12.44 -10.02 8.78
N SER A 70 -12.50 -10.72 9.91
CA SER A 70 -11.55 -11.80 10.21
C SER A 70 -11.53 -12.85 9.10
N GLY A 71 -10.35 -13.11 8.54
CA GLY A 71 -10.13 -14.08 7.47
C GLY A 71 -10.36 -13.54 6.06
N GLU A 72 -10.69 -12.25 5.92
CA GLU A 72 -10.65 -11.53 4.63
C GLU A 72 -9.21 -11.14 4.27
N PHE A 73 -8.45 -10.67 5.26
CA PHE A 73 -7.03 -10.35 5.19
C PHE A 73 -6.26 -11.06 6.31
N GLU A 74 -4.97 -11.29 6.12
CA GLU A 74 -4.11 -11.84 7.17
C GLU A 74 -3.81 -10.76 8.22
N GLN A 75 -3.77 -11.14 9.51
CA GLN A 75 -3.45 -10.21 10.59
C GLN A 75 -2.14 -9.46 10.30
N CYS A 76 -2.16 -8.12 10.42
CA CYS A 76 -1.03 -7.24 10.10
C CYS A 76 -0.63 -7.17 8.62
N GLU A 77 -1.43 -7.71 7.69
CA GLU A 77 -1.19 -7.60 6.26
C GLU A 77 -1.15 -6.15 5.82
N ILE A 78 -0.16 -5.83 4.97
CA ILE A 78 -0.02 -4.51 4.36
C ILE A 78 -0.57 -4.59 2.93
N ILE A 79 -1.53 -3.72 2.65
CA ILE A 79 -2.06 -3.47 1.30
C ILE A 79 -1.73 -2.05 0.87
N TYR A 80 -1.93 -1.73 -0.40
CA TYR A 80 -1.87 -0.37 -0.88
C TYR A 80 -3.18 0.02 -1.58
N LEU A 81 -3.71 1.18 -1.20
CA LEU A 81 -4.94 1.74 -1.75
C LEU A 81 -4.61 2.93 -2.64
N PRO A 82 -4.66 2.77 -3.98
CA PRO A 82 -4.42 3.86 -4.92
C PRO A 82 -5.33 5.07 -4.72
N TYR A 83 -6.58 4.85 -4.29
CA TYR A 83 -7.56 5.92 -4.02
C TYR A 83 -7.04 6.95 -3.00
N LEU A 84 -6.25 6.53 -2.01
CA LEU A 84 -5.62 7.44 -1.04
C LEU A 84 -4.13 7.65 -1.28
N LYS A 85 -3.52 6.86 -2.17
CA LYS A 85 -2.06 6.68 -2.26
C LYS A 85 -1.44 6.41 -0.89
N LYS A 86 -2.00 5.45 -0.17
CA LYS A 86 -1.54 5.05 1.16
C LYS A 86 -1.39 3.54 1.24
N TYR A 87 -0.39 3.13 2.01
CA TYR A 87 -0.33 1.78 2.54
C TYR A 87 -1.25 1.67 3.73
N LEU A 88 -2.03 0.59 3.77
CA LEU A 88 -2.94 0.28 4.86
C LEU A 88 -2.48 -1.00 5.55
N ARG A 89 -2.72 -1.14 6.85
CA ARG A 89 -2.45 -2.36 7.60
C ARG A 89 -3.69 -2.86 8.32
N TYR A 90 -3.97 -4.16 8.17
CA TYR A 90 -5.11 -4.81 8.79
C TYR A 90 -4.83 -4.97 10.28
N GLU A 91 -5.44 -4.12 11.09
CA GLU A 91 -5.19 -4.06 12.53
C GLU A 91 -6.45 -4.11 13.37
N ASP A 92 -7.63 -4.03 12.76
CA ASP A 92 -8.89 -3.89 13.46
C ASP A 92 -10.02 -4.66 12.79
N GLU A 93 -11.15 -4.83 13.48
CA GLU A 93 -12.30 -5.59 12.96
C GLU A 93 -13.55 -4.71 12.86
N CYS A 94 -14.32 -4.88 11.78
CA CYS A 94 -15.60 -4.19 11.61
C CYS A 94 -16.78 -5.17 11.45
N ALA A 95 -17.88 -4.88 12.17
CA ALA A 95 -19.07 -5.72 12.20
C ALA A 95 -19.79 -5.77 10.84
N GLN A 96 -19.86 -4.64 10.15
CA GLN A 96 -20.46 -4.56 8.81
C GLN A 96 -19.61 -5.33 7.78
N CYS A 97 -18.29 -5.17 7.83
CA CYS A 97 -17.36 -5.93 6.98
C CYS A 97 -17.52 -7.44 7.17
N THR A 98 -17.68 -7.91 8.42
CA THR A 98 -17.96 -9.32 8.72
C THR A 98 -19.26 -9.82 8.07
N THR A 99 -20.28 -8.98 7.98
CA THR A 99 -21.56 -9.32 7.33
C THR A 99 -21.43 -9.34 5.81
N ASP A 100 -20.70 -8.37 5.25
CA ASP A 100 -20.42 -8.26 3.81
C ASP A 100 -19.55 -9.43 3.32
N TYR A 101 -18.51 -9.80 4.08
CA TYR A 101 -17.62 -10.90 3.72
C TYR A 101 -18.33 -12.25 3.70
N LYS A 102 -19.25 -12.51 4.64
CA LYS A 102 -20.13 -13.69 4.61
C LYS A 102 -21.03 -13.75 3.37
N SER A 103 -21.25 -12.60 2.73
CA SER A 103 -22.03 -12.45 1.50
C SER A 103 -21.14 -12.40 0.24
N GLY A 104 -19.82 -12.60 0.38
CA GLY A 104 -18.85 -12.60 -0.72
C GLY A 104 -18.43 -11.22 -1.20
N LYS A 105 -18.65 -10.17 -0.40
CA LYS A 105 -18.20 -8.80 -0.70
C LYS A 105 -16.96 -8.47 0.12
N LEU A 106 -15.95 -7.90 -0.55
CA LEU A 106 -14.79 -7.34 0.14
C LEU A 106 -15.15 -5.96 0.70
N HIS A 107 -14.74 -5.68 1.94
CA HIS A 107 -15.06 -4.44 2.62
C HIS A 107 -13.95 -4.06 3.61
N ILE A 108 -13.28 -2.94 3.34
CA ILE A 108 -12.33 -2.30 4.25
C ILE A 108 -12.90 -1.00 4.82
N ASP A 109 -12.63 -0.75 6.10
CA ASP A 109 -13.06 0.46 6.81
C ASP A 109 -11.83 1.19 7.37
N ILE A 110 -11.58 2.42 6.93
CA ILE A 110 -10.27 3.06 7.05
C ILE A 110 -10.26 4.13 8.13
N TRP A 111 -9.26 4.09 9.02
CA TRP A 111 -9.10 5.08 10.09
C TRP A 111 -8.83 6.48 9.53
N THR A 112 -9.60 7.48 9.98
CA THR A 112 -9.46 8.87 9.51
C THR A 112 -8.25 9.63 10.11
N GLY A 113 -7.56 9.08 11.10
CA GLY A 113 -6.25 9.57 11.56
C GLY A 113 -6.24 10.41 12.84
N SER A 114 -7.36 10.56 13.57
CA SER A 114 -7.45 11.36 14.81
C SER A 114 -7.73 10.52 16.05
N ASN A 115 -6.79 10.50 17.01
CA ASN A 115 -6.95 9.81 18.30
C ASN A 115 -7.68 10.67 19.35
N SER A 116 -8.48 11.62 18.88
CA SER A 116 -9.34 12.47 19.69
C SER A 116 -10.70 12.54 19.03
N ASP A 117 -11.74 12.52 19.86
CA ASP A 117 -13.12 12.59 19.44
C ASP A 117 -13.39 13.89 18.66
N GLY A 118 -13.60 13.76 17.35
CA GLY A 118 -13.99 14.85 16.46
C GLY A 118 -15.50 15.06 16.36
N GLY A 119 -16.30 14.24 17.04
CA GLY A 119 -17.77 14.24 16.99
C GLY A 119 -18.33 14.14 15.58
N ASP A 120 -19.51 14.73 15.38
CA ASP A 120 -20.22 14.74 14.09
C ASP A 120 -19.37 15.28 12.92
N THR A 121 -18.39 16.15 13.17
CA THR A 121 -17.51 16.66 12.11
C THR A 121 -16.56 15.59 11.56
N GLN A 122 -16.20 14.60 12.38
CA GLN A 122 -15.42 13.45 11.94
C GLN A 122 -16.31 12.43 11.22
N ILE A 123 -17.53 12.20 11.72
CA ILE A 123 -18.54 11.38 11.04
C ILE A 123 -18.85 11.93 9.64
N ASP A 124 -19.10 13.23 9.52
CA ASP A 124 -19.30 13.88 8.22
C ASP A 124 -18.06 13.71 7.32
N CYS A 125 -16.86 13.62 7.89
CA CYS A 125 -15.64 13.39 7.12
C CYS A 125 -15.58 11.98 6.56
N GLU A 126 -15.95 10.98 7.36
CA GLU A 126 -16.02 9.57 6.96
C GLU A 126 -16.96 9.39 5.76
N ASP A 127 -18.16 9.97 5.85
CA ASP A 127 -19.14 9.99 4.76
C ASP A 127 -18.59 10.67 3.50
N ASN A 128 -17.91 11.80 3.64
CA ASN A 128 -17.38 12.56 2.51
C ASN A 128 -16.15 11.90 1.84
N LEU A 129 -15.43 11.04 2.55
CA LEU A 129 -14.27 10.31 2.01
C LEU A 129 -14.69 9.02 1.31
N THR A 130 -15.83 8.44 1.70
CA THR A 130 -16.37 7.16 1.21
C THR A 130 -16.68 7.23 -0.30
N PRO A 131 -15.95 6.50 -1.16
CA PRO A 131 -16.20 6.45 -2.60
C PRO A 131 -17.17 5.33 -3.01
N ASP A 132 -17.42 5.21 -4.31
CA ASP A 132 -17.86 3.93 -4.90
C ASP A 132 -16.76 2.86 -4.71
N SER A 133 -17.03 1.60 -5.07
CA SER A 133 -16.04 0.52 -4.95
C SER A 133 -14.70 0.83 -5.61
N GLN A 134 -13.61 0.42 -4.97
CA GLN A 134 -12.23 0.69 -5.39
C GLN A 134 -11.46 -0.59 -5.71
N SER A 135 -10.27 -0.42 -6.31
CA SER A 135 -9.28 -1.49 -6.43
C SER A 135 -8.14 -1.31 -5.44
N ILE A 136 -7.59 -2.41 -4.95
CA ILE A 136 -6.45 -2.43 -4.02
C ILE A 136 -5.30 -3.28 -4.58
N VAL A 137 -4.10 -3.03 -4.06
CA VAL A 137 -2.91 -3.83 -4.32
C VAL A 137 -2.60 -4.68 -3.10
N LEU A 138 -2.57 -6.00 -3.28
CA LEU A 138 -2.12 -6.97 -2.30
C LEU A 138 -0.61 -7.23 -2.47
N SER A 139 0.07 -7.50 -1.36
CA SER A 139 1.54 -7.68 -1.36
C SER A 139 2.30 -6.57 -2.11
N PRO A 140 2.04 -5.28 -1.80
CA PRO A 140 2.60 -4.17 -2.57
C PRO A 140 4.12 -4.03 -2.36
N ALA A 141 4.82 -3.55 -3.39
CA ALA A 141 6.20 -3.07 -3.20
C ALA A 141 6.21 -1.87 -2.24
N SER A 142 7.32 -1.65 -1.52
CA SER A 142 7.44 -0.58 -0.51
C SER A 142 7.76 0.82 -1.07
N SER A 143 7.89 0.94 -2.39
CA SER A 143 8.38 2.14 -3.09
C SER A 143 7.30 2.90 -3.86
N TYR A 144 6.01 2.64 -3.62
CA TYR A 144 4.93 3.37 -4.27
C TYR A 144 4.87 4.81 -3.76
N THR A 145 4.31 5.69 -4.60
CA THR A 145 4.08 7.09 -4.22
C THR A 145 3.13 7.15 -3.04
N VAL A 146 3.44 7.96 -2.04
CA VAL A 146 2.59 8.13 -0.85
C VAL A 146 2.10 9.56 -0.75
N ASP A 147 0.81 9.72 -0.47
CA ASP A 147 0.26 10.96 0.09
C ASP A 147 0.08 10.75 1.59
N SER A 148 0.96 11.31 2.42
CA SER A 148 0.91 11.17 3.88
C SER A 148 0.05 12.23 4.57
N THR A 149 -0.70 13.03 3.82
CA THR A 149 -1.59 14.05 4.39
C THR A 149 -2.66 13.39 5.25
N ALA A 150 -2.99 14.01 6.39
CA ALA A 150 -4.06 13.54 7.26
C ALA A 150 -5.42 13.63 6.55
N LEU A 151 -6.30 12.65 6.81
CA LEU A 151 -7.67 12.64 6.27
C LEU A 151 -8.60 13.52 7.13
N PHE A 152 -8.41 13.47 8.45
CA PHE A 152 -9.08 14.34 9.41
C PHE A 152 -8.07 14.90 10.43
N ALA A 153 -8.02 16.22 10.60
CA ALA A 153 -7.18 16.86 11.61
C ALA A 153 -7.70 18.25 11.98
N ASN A 154 -7.64 18.60 13.27
CA ASN A 154 -8.06 19.89 13.80
C ASN A 154 -9.52 20.26 13.45
N GLY A 155 -10.43 19.29 13.51
CA GLY A 155 -11.85 19.50 13.17
C GLY A 155 -12.09 19.77 11.69
N LYS A 156 -11.16 19.37 10.81
CA LYS A 156 -11.25 19.56 9.37
C LYS A 156 -11.04 18.25 8.63
N CYS A 157 -11.94 17.99 7.67
CA CYS A 157 -11.81 16.92 6.69
C CYS A 157 -10.98 17.36 5.47
N TYR A 158 -10.16 16.45 4.93
CA TYR A 158 -9.27 16.68 3.79
C TYR A 158 -9.61 15.76 2.62
N THR A 159 -10.73 16.04 1.95
CA THR A 159 -11.23 15.27 0.79
C THR A 159 -10.46 15.53 -0.51
N SER A 160 -9.60 16.56 -0.56
CA SER A 160 -8.80 16.87 -1.76
C SER A 160 -7.67 15.86 -2.03
N ASN A 161 -7.39 14.98 -1.07
CA ASN A 161 -6.29 14.02 -1.12
C ASN A 161 -6.79 12.61 -1.47
N THR A 162 -7.83 12.56 -2.28
CA THR A 162 -8.39 11.35 -2.87
C THR A 162 -8.14 11.35 -4.38
N TYR A 163 -7.92 10.18 -4.93
CA TYR A 163 -7.46 9.97 -6.30
C TYR A 163 -8.42 9.02 -7.01
N SER A 164 -9.62 9.52 -7.33
CA SER A 164 -10.63 8.75 -8.06
C SER A 164 -10.10 8.29 -9.43
N GLY A 165 -10.40 7.05 -9.80
CA GLY A 165 -9.91 6.42 -11.04
C GLY A 165 -8.44 6.00 -11.00
N ALA A 166 -7.81 5.97 -9.83
CA ALA A 166 -6.50 5.36 -9.66
C ALA A 166 -6.62 3.82 -9.65
N GLU A 167 -6.02 3.17 -10.65
CA GLU A 167 -6.15 1.73 -10.88
C GLU A 167 -5.01 0.92 -10.24
N ALA A 168 -5.34 -0.07 -9.40
CA ALA A 168 -4.36 -0.95 -8.75
C ALA A 168 -3.48 -1.72 -9.74
N SER A 169 -4.01 -2.07 -10.92
CA SER A 169 -3.30 -2.82 -11.97
C SER A 169 -2.02 -2.13 -12.47
N THR A 170 -1.97 -0.80 -12.37
CA THR A 170 -0.79 0.00 -12.76
C THR A 170 0.41 -0.23 -11.83
N TYR A 171 0.18 -0.71 -10.61
CA TYR A 171 1.20 -0.90 -9.59
C TYR A 171 1.88 -2.29 -9.63
N CYS A 172 1.12 -3.35 -9.95
CA CYS A 172 1.67 -4.71 -10.05
C CYS A 172 2.35 -5.02 -11.38
N SER A 173 2.15 -4.19 -12.41
CA SER A 173 2.73 -4.39 -13.74
C SER A 173 4.25 -4.12 -13.80
N SER A 174 4.86 -3.61 -12.72
CA SER A 174 6.29 -3.27 -12.66
C SER A 174 7.17 -4.32 -11.96
N SER A 175 6.61 -5.49 -11.62
CA SER A 175 7.34 -6.55 -10.92
C SER A 175 7.14 -7.90 -11.61
N GLY A 176 7.50 -7.97 -12.90
CA GLY A 176 7.42 -9.19 -13.68
C GLY A 176 8.45 -9.23 -14.80
N SER A 177 9.57 -9.92 -14.53
CA SER A 177 10.40 -10.67 -15.47
C SER A 177 10.45 -10.15 -16.92
N GLY A 178 11.52 -9.40 -17.22
CA GLY A 178 12.02 -9.27 -18.58
C GLY A 178 12.35 -10.65 -19.16
N SER A 179 11.45 -11.18 -19.96
CA SER A 179 11.72 -12.26 -20.90
C SER A 179 10.87 -12.05 -22.13
N SER A 180 11.41 -11.26 -23.04
CA SER A 180 11.06 -11.30 -24.46
C SER A 180 12.34 -11.16 -25.26
N SER A 181 12.93 -12.32 -25.56
CA SER A 181 13.87 -12.47 -26.65
C SER A 181 13.14 -12.12 -27.95
N SER A 182 13.54 -11.04 -28.62
CA SER A 182 13.48 -10.87 -30.08
C SER A 182 14.20 -9.59 -30.49
N SER A 183 15.48 -9.77 -30.83
CA SER A 183 16.16 -9.22 -32.00
C SER A 183 15.88 -7.76 -32.44
N GLY A 184 16.85 -6.90 -32.14
CA GLY A 184 17.33 -5.90 -33.11
C GLY A 184 16.85 -4.46 -32.92
N SER A 185 17.55 -3.70 -32.08
CA SER A 185 18.29 -2.48 -32.46
C SER A 185 18.72 -1.73 -31.20
N SER A 186 20.02 -1.49 -31.09
CA SER A 186 20.72 -0.83 -30.00
C SER A 186 20.15 0.56 -29.68
N SER A 187 19.45 0.69 -28.56
CA SER A 187 19.38 1.91 -27.77
C SER A 187 19.37 1.53 -26.29
N SER A 188 20.46 1.92 -25.62
CA SER A 188 20.82 1.83 -24.20
C SER A 188 19.69 1.50 -23.23
N SER A 189 19.81 0.36 -22.55
CA SER A 189 19.02 0.00 -21.37
C SER A 189 19.36 0.95 -20.22
N CYS A 190 18.34 1.49 -19.59
CA CYS A 190 18.49 2.42 -18.48
C CYS A 190 18.22 1.66 -17.18
N SER A 191 19.02 1.90 -16.15
CA SER A 191 18.80 1.34 -14.80
C SER A 191 17.44 1.70 -14.19
N TRP A 192 16.81 2.77 -14.65
CA TRP A 192 15.47 3.22 -14.21
C TRP A 192 14.60 3.74 -15.37
N SER A 193 13.33 3.30 -15.37
CA SER A 193 12.33 3.71 -16.35
C SER A 193 11.99 5.19 -16.22
N GLY A 194 11.96 5.92 -17.34
CA GLY A 194 11.61 7.34 -17.37
C GLY A 194 12.80 8.31 -17.33
N HIS A 195 14.02 7.81 -17.17
CA HIS A 195 15.26 8.59 -17.08
C HIS A 195 16.32 8.17 -18.13
N CYS A 196 15.82 7.54 -19.20
CA CYS A 196 16.58 7.05 -20.32
C CYS A 196 17.10 8.12 -21.27
N ALA A 197 17.95 7.74 -22.22
CA ALA A 197 18.28 8.59 -23.37
C ALA A 197 17.00 9.15 -24.02
N GLY A 198 16.88 10.48 -24.09
CA GLY A 198 15.70 11.19 -24.58
C GLY A 198 14.60 11.50 -23.55
N ALA A 199 14.74 11.03 -22.31
CA ALA A 199 13.90 11.45 -21.19
C ALA A 199 14.12 12.93 -20.87
N THR A 200 13.07 13.60 -20.39
CA THR A 200 13.14 15.01 -19.97
C THR A 200 13.89 15.11 -18.64
N CYS A 201 14.82 16.06 -18.53
CA CYS A 201 15.64 16.27 -17.34
C CYS A 201 15.81 17.77 -17.05
N SER A 202 16.13 18.11 -15.79
CA SER A 202 16.47 19.47 -15.37
C SER A 202 17.92 19.56 -14.86
N THR A 203 18.44 18.47 -14.31
CA THR A 203 19.77 18.31 -13.73
C THR A 203 20.36 16.96 -14.15
N GLU A 204 21.68 16.80 -14.03
CA GLU A 204 22.37 15.55 -14.40
C GLU A 204 21.90 14.31 -13.63
N ASN A 205 21.42 14.48 -12.39
CA ASN A 205 20.88 13.38 -11.57
C ASN A 205 19.50 12.88 -12.03
N ASP A 206 18.88 13.54 -13.00
CA ASP A 206 17.61 13.09 -13.59
C ASP A 206 17.83 12.07 -14.71
N CYS A 207 19.07 11.63 -14.95
CA CYS A 207 19.45 10.76 -16.05
C CYS A 207 20.08 9.45 -15.57
N SER A 208 19.81 8.37 -16.30
CA SER A 208 20.28 7.03 -15.97
C SER A 208 21.72 6.77 -16.34
N ASP A 209 22.38 5.94 -15.53
CA ASP A 209 23.70 5.40 -15.80
C ASP A 209 24.72 6.52 -16.03
N ASP A 210 25.40 6.52 -17.17
CA ASP A 210 26.41 7.51 -17.51
C ASP A 210 25.83 8.73 -18.29
N LEU A 211 24.50 8.84 -18.42
CA LEU A 211 23.86 9.91 -19.18
C LEU A 211 23.82 11.22 -18.39
N THR A 212 23.89 12.35 -19.10
CA THR A 212 23.84 13.69 -18.50
C THR A 212 22.71 14.51 -19.07
N CYS A 213 22.25 15.51 -18.33
CA CYS A 213 21.17 16.36 -18.81
C CYS A 213 21.67 17.41 -19.80
N GLN A 214 21.41 17.19 -21.08
CA GLN A 214 21.81 18.06 -22.17
C GLN A 214 20.57 18.65 -22.85
N ASN A 215 20.44 19.98 -22.82
CA ASN A 215 19.28 20.70 -23.41
C ASN A 215 17.92 20.17 -22.93
N GLY A 216 17.82 19.81 -21.64
CA GLY A 216 16.59 19.29 -21.04
C GLY A 216 16.28 17.84 -21.42
N LYS A 217 17.25 17.12 -22.01
CA LYS A 217 17.14 15.71 -22.38
C LYS A 217 18.34 14.91 -21.92
N CYS A 218 18.14 13.68 -21.44
CA CYS A 218 19.23 12.79 -21.11
C CYS A 218 19.95 12.31 -22.38
N ALA A 219 21.26 12.53 -22.46
CA ALA A 219 22.11 12.20 -23.61
C ALA A 219 23.57 11.92 -23.21
#